data_AF-A0A497P782-F1
#
_entry.id   AF-A0A497P782-F1
#
_cell.length_a   1.000
_cell.length_b   1.000
_cell.length_c   1.000
_cell.angle_alpha   90.00
_cell.angle_beta   90.00
_cell.angle_gamma   90.00
#
_symmetry.space_group_name_H-M   'P 1'
#
loop_
_entity.id
_entity.type
_entity.pdbx_description
1 polymer ?
#
loop_
_entity_poly.entity_id
_entity_poly.type
_entity_poly.pdbx_seq_one_letter_code
_entity_poly.pdbx_strand_id
1 'polypeptide(L)' 'MAEEPVGLKVSEKFFGLLIILVGAIIFYVTYTNIENLRARAHPVIFIAVGVALIALGILMVLARAE' A
#
# COMPACT_ATOMS: atom_id res chain seq x y z
N MET A 1 25.96 -18.39 3.07
CA MET A 1 24.76 -17.55 3.02
C MET A 1 25.26 -16.12 3.09
N ALA A 2 25.05 -15.33 2.04
CA ALA A 2 25.52 -13.95 2.04
C ALA A 2 24.57 -13.16 2.95
N GLU A 3 25.10 -12.46 3.95
CA GLU A 3 24.32 -11.52 4.77
C GLU A 3 23.66 -10.51 3.84
N GLU A 4 22.33 -10.41 3.85
CA GLU A 4 21.66 -9.38 3.08
C GLU A 4 22.16 -7.99 3.53
N PRO A 5 22.47 -7.08 2.59
CA PRO A 5 22.96 -5.76 2.93
C PRO A 5 21.97 -5.07 3.87
N VAL A 6 22.45 -4.54 5.01
CA VAL A 6 21.61 -3.83 5.99
C VAL A 6 20.77 -2.73 5.32
N GLY A 7 21.31 -2.08 4.29
CA GLY A 7 20.58 -1.09 3.49
C GLY A 7 19.33 -1.65 2.78
N LEU A 8 19.37 -2.91 2.31
CA LEU A 8 18.22 -3.57 1.71
C LEU A 8 17.11 -3.77 2.74
N LYS A 9 17.45 -4.27 3.94
CA LYS A 9 16.50 -4.49 5.05
C LYS A 9 15.79 -3.21 5.49
N VAL A 10 16.53 -2.09 5.53
CA VAL A 10 15.95 -0.77 5.86
C VAL A 10 15.08 -0.26 4.72
N SER A 11 15.53 -0.40 3.48
CA SER A 11 14.76 0.05 2.30
C SER A 11 13.42 -0.67 2.17
N GLU A 12 13.36 -1.97 2.42
CA GLU A 12 12.14 -2.77 2.31
C GLU A 12 11.05 -2.26 3.26
N LYS A 13 11.42 -2.00 4.52
CA LYS A 13 10.49 -1.45 5.52
C LYS A 13 10.04 -0.04 5.16
N PHE A 14 10.96 0.80 4.68
CA PHE A 14 10.64 2.16 4.25
C PHE A 14 9.66 2.16 3.07
N PHE A 15 9.90 1.34 2.05
CA PHE A 15 8.99 1.21 0.92
C PHE A 15 7.65 0.56 1.32
N GLY A 16 7.65 -0.39 2.25
CA GLY A 16 6.42 -0.93 2.83
C GLY A 16 5.56 0.16 3.48
N LEU A 17 6.15 1.05 4.28
CA LEU A 17 5.44 2.19 4.87
C LEU A 17 4.93 3.18 3.81
N LEU A 18 5.72 3.46 2.77
CA LEU A 18 5.27 4.32 1.66
C LEU A 18 4.07 3.71 0.90
N ILE A 19 4.10 2.40 0.66
CA ILE A 19 3.00 1.69 0.00
C ILE A 19 1.73 1.74 0.85
N ILE A 20 1.85 1.57 2.18
CA ILE A 20 0.71 1.75 3.10
C ILE A 20 0.14 3.17 2.98
N LEU A 21 1.00 4.18 3.00
CA LEU A 21 0.59 5.58 2.91
C LEU A 21 -0.17 5.85 1.60
N VAL A 22 0.36 5.40 0.46
CA VAL A 22 -0.28 5.56 -0.85
C VAL A 22 -1.62 4.82 -0.89
N GLY A 23 -1.67 3.57 -0.41
CA GLY A 23 -2.91 2.78 -0.35
C GLY A 23 -3.98 3.45 0.52
N ALA A 24 -3.59 4.01 1.67
CA ALA A 24 -4.48 4.76 2.56
C ALA A 24 -5.03 6.04 1.90
N ILE A 25 -4.19 6.79 1.17
CA ILE A 25 -4.62 7.98 0.43
C ILE A 25 -5.64 7.59 -0.65
N ILE A 26 -5.35 6.55 -1.45
CA ILE A 26 -6.27 6.07 -2.51
C ILE A 26 -7.61 5.67 -1.91
N PHE A 27 -7.58 4.86 -0.85
CA PHE A 27 -8.79 4.42 -0.16
C PHE A 27 -9.58 5.61 0.38
N TYR A 28 -8.94 6.51 1.13
CA TYR A 28 -9.59 7.65 1.76
C TYR A 28 -10.23 8.59 0.75
N VAL A 29 -9.48 8.99 -0.28
CA VAL A 29 -9.98 9.91 -1.32
C VAL A 29 -11.13 9.27 -2.09
N THR A 30 -11.02 7.99 -2.45
CA THR A 30 -12.05 7.28 -3.21
C THR A 30 -13.31 7.08 -2.38
N TYR A 31 -13.17 6.64 -1.13
CA TYR A 31 -14.29 6.40 -0.22
C TYR A 31 -15.03 7.69 0.10
N THR A 32 -14.31 8.78 0.39
CA THR A 32 -14.90 10.09 0.70
C THR A 32 -15.67 10.68 -0.49
N ASN A 33 -15.29 10.34 -1.73
CA ASN A 33 -15.92 10.86 -2.94
C ASN A 33 -16.78 9.82 -3.67
N ILE A 34 -17.16 8.73 -3.01
CA ILE A 34 -17.74 7.55 -3.69
C ILE A 34 -19.02 7.86 -4.46
N GLU A 35 -19.86 8.77 -3.96
CA GLU A 35 -21.10 9.20 -4.63
C GLU A 35 -20.82 9.96 -5.93
N ASN A 36 -19.85 10.88 -5.89
CA ASN A 36 -19.41 11.66 -7.07
C ASN A 36 -18.72 10.77 -8.11
N LEU A 37 -17.99 9.75 -7.65
CA LEU A 37 -17.24 8.82 -8.50
C LEU A 37 -18.12 7.73 -9.11
N ARG A 38 -19.23 7.34 -8.48
CA ARG A 38 -20.09 6.24 -8.97
C ARG A 38 -20.62 6.47 -10.39
N ALA A 39 -20.85 7.73 -10.78
CA ALA A 39 -21.35 8.08 -12.11
C ALA A 39 -20.25 8.28 -13.17
N ARG A 40 -18.98 8.38 -12.77
CA ARG A 40 -17.87 8.80 -13.65
C ARG A 40 -16.67 7.85 -13.66
N ALA A 41 -16.59 6.96 -12.68
CA ALA A 41 -15.48 6.06 -12.47
C ALA A 41 -15.98 4.72 -11.88
N HIS A 42 -15.06 3.76 -11.75
CA HIS A 42 -15.30 2.51 -11.02
C HIS A 42 -14.68 2.60 -9.61
N PRO A 43 -15.29 3.30 -8.64
CA PRO A 43 -14.70 3.55 -7.32
C PRO A 43 -14.41 2.27 -6.54
N VAL A 44 -15.14 1.19 -6.81
CA VAL A 44 -14.92 -0.12 -6.16
C VAL A 44 -13.52 -0.66 -6.48
N ILE A 45 -13.03 -0.50 -7.70
CA ILE A 45 -11.69 -0.97 -8.09
C ILE A 45 -10.62 -0.19 -7.33
N PHE A 46 -10.77 1.13 -7.23
CA PHE A 46 -9.80 1.96 -6.50
C PHE A 46 -9.79 1.67 -5.00
N ILE A 47 -10.95 1.38 -4.39
CA ILE A 47 -11.02 0.90 -3.01
C ILE A 47 -10.28 -0.42 -2.86
N ALA A 48 -10.54 -1.39 -3.74
CA ALA A 48 -9.88 -2.70 -3.70
C ALA A 48 -8.36 -2.58 -3.86
N VAL A 49 -7.89 -1.71 -4.78
CA VAL A 49 -6.47 -1.41 -4.98
C VAL A 49 -5.87 -0.75 -3.73
N GLY A 50 -6.54 0.23 -3.13
CA GLY A 50 -6.07 0.86 -1.90
C GLY A 50 -5.90 -0.14 -0.76
N VAL A 51 -6.86 -1.04 -0.58
CA VAL A 51 -6.79 -2.13 0.42
C VAL A 51 -5.66 -3.11 0.10
N ALA A 52 -5.51 -3.51 -1.16
CA ALA A 52 -4.44 -4.42 -1.58
C ALA A 52 -3.05 -3.81 -1.34
N LEU A 53 -2.88 -2.51 -1.61
CA LEU A 53 -1.64 -1.80 -1.33
C LEU A 53 -1.36 -1.74 0.17
N ILE A 54 -2.35 -1.39 1.00
CA ILE A 54 -2.18 -1.41 2.46
C ILE A 54 -1.75 -2.81 2.93
N ALA A 55 -2.40 -3.87 2.46
CA ALA A 55 -2.05 -5.23 2.80
C ALA A 55 -0.62 -5.59 2.37
N LEU A 56 -0.23 -5.27 1.13
CA LEU A 56 1.13 -5.50 0.62
C LEU A 56 2.18 -4.73 1.44
N GLY A 57 1.93 -3.46 1.73
CA GLY A 57 2.86 -2.66 2.52
C GLY A 57 2.99 -3.18 3.96
N ILE A 58 1.92 -3.67 4.58
CA ILE A 58 1.98 -4.38 5.87
C ILE A 58 2.83 -5.64 5.75
N LEU A 59 2.63 -6.45 4.71
CA LEU A 59 3.42 -7.67 4.49
C LEU A 59 4.90 -7.34 4.33
N MET A 60 5.27 -6.28 3.61
CA MET A 60 6.66 -5.84 3.48
C MET A 60 7.27 -5.35 4.79
N VAL A 61 6.50 -4.63 5.61
CA VAL A 61 6.97 -4.17 6.94
C VAL A 61 7.17 -5.34 7.90
N LEU A 62 6.31 -6.37 7.80
CA LEU A 62 6.36 -7.57 8.64
C LEU A 62 7.31 -8.65 8.11
N ALA A 63 7.68 -8.61 6.82
CA ALA A 63 8.62 -9.54 6.22
C ALA A 63 9.92 -9.53 7.03
N ARG A 64 10.36 -10.73 7.42
CA ARG A 64 11.71 -10.91 7.96
C ARG A 64 12.63 -11.03 6.75
N ALA A 65 13.42 -10.00 6.53
CA ALA A 65 14.57 -10.06 5.64
C ALA A 65 15.58 -11.04 6.26
N GLU A 66 15.55 -12.29 5.80
CA GLU A 66 16.51 -13.33 6.16
C GLU A 66 17.86 -13.01 5.49
#